data_AF-I0IM23-F1
#
_entry.id   AF-I0IM23-F1
#
_cell.length_a   1.000
_cell.length_b   1.000
_cell.length_c   1.000
_cell.angle_alpha   90.00
_cell.angle_beta   90.00
_cell.angle_gamma   90.00
#
_symmetry.space_group_name_H-M   'P 1'
#
loop_
_entity.id
_entity.type
_entity.pdbx_description
1 polymer ?
#
loop_
_entity_poly.entity_id
_entity_poly.type
_entity_poly.pdbx_seq_one_letter_code
_entity_poly.pdbx_strand_id
1 'polypeptide(L)' 'MHLDPANKKRFEAILNQKEELKETQETLKDAVKQLADELGVKPADITKILGLVEKERAKGGVIADERDILETAGELI' A
#
# COMPACT_ATOMS: atom_id res chain seq x y z
N MET A 1 -26.20 -16.09 20.54
CA MET A 1 -26.80 -15.25 19.47
C MET A 1 -27.17 -16.15 18.32
N HIS A 2 -28.41 -16.12 17.86
CA HIS A 2 -28.82 -16.81 16.63
C HIS A 2 -28.72 -15.79 15.49
N LEU A 3 -27.80 -15.99 14.56
CA LEU A 3 -27.68 -15.14 13.37
C LEU A 3 -28.80 -15.54 12.41
N ASP A 4 -29.71 -14.60 12.13
CA ASP A 4 -30.69 -14.79 11.07
C ASP A 4 -29.98 -14.95 9.70
N PRO A 5 -30.66 -15.51 8.68
CA PRO A 5 -30.05 -15.76 7.38
C PRO A 5 -29.47 -14.50 6.71
N ALA A 6 -30.07 -13.33 6.97
CA ALA A 6 -29.61 -12.05 6.44
C ALA A 6 -28.28 -11.62 7.07
N ASN A 7 -28.14 -11.69 8.40
CA ASN A 7 -26.89 -11.37 9.07
C ASN A 7 -25.80 -12.40 8.79
N LYS A 8 -26.14 -13.69 8.65
CA LYS A 8 -25.18 -14.71 8.21
C LYS A 8 -24.56 -14.37 6.85
N LYS A 9 -25.39 -13.98 5.87
CA LYS A 9 -24.92 -13.57 4.53
C LYS A 9 -24.03 -12.33 4.59
N ARG A 10 -24.33 -11.36 5.46
CA ARG A 10 -23.48 -10.16 5.66
C ARG A 10 -22.13 -10.53 6.28
N PHE A 11 -22.11 -11.47 7.23
CA PHE A 11 -20.87 -11.97 7.82
C PHE A 11 -19.98 -12.67 6.78
N GLU A 12 -20.56 -13.55 5.96
CA GLU A 12 -19.83 -14.23 4.88
C GLU A 12 -19.26 -13.22 3.87
N ALA A 13 -20.04 -12.20 3.49
CA ALA A 13 -19.55 -11.15 2.60
C ALA A 13 -18.35 -10.38 3.19
N ILE A 14 -18.38 -10.05 4.48
CA ILE A 14 -17.25 -9.38 5.16
C ILE A 14 -16.03 -10.30 5.25
N LEU A 15 -16.22 -11.59 5.48
CA LEU A 15 -15.12 -12.56 5.49
C LEU A 15 -14.44 -12.65 4.12
N ASN A 16 -15.22 -12.77 3.05
CA ASN A 16 -14.67 -12.82 1.70
C ASN A 16 -13.90 -11.53 1.36
N GLN A 17 -14.46 -10.35 1.69
CA GLN A 17 -13.75 -9.08 1.51
C GLN A 17 -12.44 -9.01 2.30
N LYS A 18 -12.39 -9.60 3.50
CA LYS A 18 -11.15 -9.66 4.29
C LYS A 18 -10.11 -10.57 3.66
N GLU A 19 -10.52 -11.68 3.05
CA GLU A 19 -9.62 -12.58 2.33
C GLU A 19 -9.05 -11.90 1.09
N GLU A 20 -9.90 -11.25 0.28
CA GLU A 20 -9.47 -10.47 -0.90
C GLU A 20 -8.48 -9.35 -0.52
N LEU A 21 -8.75 -8.62 0.57
CA LEU A 21 -7.84 -7.60 1.08
C LEU A 21 -6.49 -8.18 1.52
N LYS A 22 -6.49 -9.38 2.11
CA LYS A 22 -5.26 -10.04 2.54
C LYS A 22 -4.40 -10.43 1.33
N GLU A 23 -4.98 -11.02 0.30
CA GLU A 23 -4.28 -11.35 -0.95
C GLU A 23 -3.70 -10.11 -1.64
N THR A 24 -4.48 -9.03 -1.67
CA THR A 24 -4.04 -7.74 -2.21
C THR A 24 -2.87 -7.17 -1.40
N GLN A 25 -2.92 -7.27 -0.07
CA GLN A 25 -1.83 -6.82 0.80
C GLN A 25 -0.54 -7.64 0.60
N GLU A 26 -0.65 -8.95 0.36
CA GLU A 26 0.50 -9.80 0.07
C GLU A 26 1.12 -9.43 -1.29
N THR A 27 0.29 -9.25 -2.32
CA THR A 27 0.73 -8.79 -3.63
C THR A 27 1.47 -7.44 -3.55
N LEU A 28 0.93 -6.48 -2.77
CA LEU A 28 1.56 -5.18 -2.57
C LEU A 28 2.92 -5.30 -1.87
N LYS A 29 3.03 -6.17 -0.86
CA LYS A 29 4.31 -6.41 -0.16
C LYS A 29 5.37 -6.96 -1.11
N ASP A 30 5.00 -7.87 -2.00
CA ASP A 30 5.94 -8.45 -2.95
C ASP A 30 6.35 -7.45 -4.03
N ALA A 31 5.43 -6.58 -4.49
CA ALA A 31 5.77 -5.47 -5.37
C ALA A 31 6.77 -4.49 -4.72
N VAL A 32 6.59 -4.18 -3.42
CA VAL A 32 7.52 -3.33 -2.67
C VAL A 32 8.90 -3.98 -2.54
N LYS A 33 8.97 -5.29 -2.30
CA LYS A 33 10.26 -6.02 -2.27
C LYS A 33 10.94 -6.01 -3.63
N GLN A 34 10.21 -6.33 -4.69
CA GLN A 34 10.75 -6.36 -6.04
C GLN A 34 11.32 -5.00 -6.43
N LEU A 35 10.59 -3.91 -6.17
CA LEU A 35 11.07 -2.56 -6.45
C LEU A 35 12.31 -2.22 -5.61
N ALA A 36 12.36 -2.64 -4.35
CA ALA A 36 13.53 -2.45 -3.50
C ALA A 36 14.76 -3.20 -4.04
N ASP A 37 14.58 -4.43 -4.52
CA ASP A 37 15.64 -5.24 -5.13
C ASP A 37 16.14 -4.60 -6.44
N GLU A 38 15.23 -4.12 -7.29
CA GLU A 38 15.56 -3.42 -8.55
C GLU A 38 16.36 -2.13 -8.31
N LEU A 39 16.04 -1.39 -7.23
CA LEU A 39 16.71 -0.14 -6.87
C LEU A 39 17.91 -0.33 -5.95
N GLY A 40 18.17 -1.55 -5.45
CA GLY A 40 19.27 -1.84 -4.54
C GLY A 40 19.11 -1.19 -3.14
N VAL A 41 17.87 -0.95 -2.70
CA VAL A 41 17.54 -0.32 -1.41
C VAL A 41 16.79 -1.29 -0.50
N LYS A 42 16.48 -0.89 0.75
CA LYS A 42 15.66 -1.73 1.63
C LYS A 42 14.17 -1.51 1.35
N PRO A 43 13.32 -2.55 1.44
CA PRO A 43 11.86 -2.40 1.32
C PRO A 43 11.24 -1.35 2.26
N ALA A 44 11.86 -1.13 3.42
CA ALA A 44 11.45 -0.10 4.37
C ALA A 44 11.60 1.32 3.81
N ASP A 45 12.62 1.57 2.99
CA ASP A 45 12.88 2.87 2.37
C ASP A 45 11.82 3.16 1.31
N ILE A 46 11.47 2.16 0.49
CA ILE A 46 10.35 2.24 -0.46
C ILE A 46 9.03 2.54 0.26
N THR A 47 8.75 1.83 1.36
CA THR A 47 7.53 2.04 2.15
C THR A 47 7.46 3.47 2.71
N LYS A 48 8.59 4.00 3.18
CA LYS A 48 8.70 5.37 3.68
C LYS A 48 8.44 6.40 2.57
N ILE A 49 9.01 6.19 1.39
CA ILE A 49 8.80 7.05 0.20
C ILE A 49 7.31 7.07 -0.18
N LEU A 50 6.68 5.90 -0.30
CA LEU A 50 5.25 5.79 -0.59
C LEU A 50 4.39 6.56 0.43
N GLY A 51 4.71 6.44 1.72
CA GLY A 51 4.00 7.19 2.77
C GLY A 51 4.19 8.71 2.71
N LEU A 52 5.32 9.20 2.19
CA LEU A 52 5.53 10.63 1.94
C LEU A 52 4.70 11.10 0.73
N VAL A 53 4.72 10.33 -0.36
CA VAL A 53 3.92 10.55 -1.58
C VAL A 53 2.43 10.67 -1.24
N GLU A 54 1.90 9.73 -0.46
CA GLU A 54 0.49 9.71 -0.05
C GLU A 54 0.10 10.95 0.77
N LYS A 55 0.96 11.38 1.70
CA LYS A 55 0.73 12.58 2.52
C LYS A 55 0.69 13.85 1.68
N GLU A 56 1.57 13.96 0.68
CA GLU A 56 1.59 15.12 -0.21
C GLU A 56 0.37 15.13 -1.15
N ARG A 57 -0.01 13.98 -1.73
CA ARG A 57 -1.26 13.84 -2.51
C ARG A 57 -2.49 14.22 -1.68
N ALA A 58 -2.56 13.81 -0.42
CA ALA A 58 -3.68 14.13 0.46
C ALA A 58 -3.84 15.64 0.73
N LYS A 59 -2.78 16.44 0.61
CA LYS A 59 -2.81 17.90 0.77
C LYS A 59 -3.22 18.64 -0.51
N GLY A 60 -3.57 17.92 -1.58
CA GLY A 60 -3.85 18.52 -2.89
C GLY A 60 -2.58 18.93 -3.65
N GLY A 61 -1.41 18.49 -3.19
CA GLY A 61 -0.17 18.65 -3.94
C GLY A 61 -0.24 17.83 -5.24
N VAL A 62 -0.14 18.52 -6.38
CA VAL A 62 0.18 17.87 -7.64
C VAL A 62 1.65 17.50 -7.54
N ILE A 63 1.96 16.21 -7.50
CA ILE A 63 3.33 15.72 -7.69
C ILE A 63 3.66 16.06 -9.14
N ALA A 64 4.28 17.23 -9.35
CA ALA A 64 4.51 17.76 -10.68
C ALA A 64 5.44 16.85 -11.50
N ASP A 65 6.35 16.13 -10.84
CA ASP A 65 7.18 15.13 -11.46
C ASP A 65 7.51 14.01 -10.45
N GLU A 66 7.23 12.75 -10.82
CA GLU A 66 7.62 11.57 -10.03
C GLU A 66 9.15 11.47 -9.80
N ARG A 67 9.95 12.29 -10.51
CA ARG A 67 11.41 12.42 -10.35
C ARG A 67 11.83 13.15 -9.07
N ASP A 68 11.09 14.14 -8.59
CA ASP A 68 11.49 14.94 -7.41
C ASP A 68 11.53 14.11 -6.11
N ILE A 69 10.64 13.12 -6.00
CA ILE A 69 10.55 12.24 -4.84
C ILE A 69 11.69 11.23 -4.84
N LEU A 70 12.08 10.74 -6.02
CA LEU A 70 13.23 9.84 -6.19
C LEU A 70 14.55 10.57 -5.97
N GLU A 71 14.69 11.82 -6.41
CA GLU A 71 15.87 12.65 -6.12
C GLU A 71 16.00 12.93 -4.61
N THR A 72 14.91 13.32 -3.95
CA THR A 72 14.92 13.55 -2.48
C THR A 72 15.24 12.28 -1.69
N ALA A 73 14.83 11.10 -2.18
CA ALA A 73 15.19 9.82 -1.57
C ALA A 73 16.64 9.42 -1.84
N GLY A 74 17.19 9.77 -3.01
CA GLY A 74 18.59 9.56 -3.37
C GLY A 74 19.58 10.38 -2.54
N GLU A 75 19.16 11.54 -2.01
CA GLU A 75 19.98 12.35 -1.10
C GLU A 75 20.09 11.79 0.33
N LEU A 76 19.29 10.77 0.68
CA LEU A 76 19.27 10.14 2.02
C LEU A 76 20.09 8.84 2.11
N ILE A 77 20.82 8.47 1.05
CA ILE A 77 21.74 7.30 1.01
C ILE A 77 23.19 7.77 1.01
#